data_AF-A0A1U7DFJ2-F1
#
_entry.id   AF-A0A1U7DFJ2-F1
#
_cell.length_a   1.000
_cell.length_b   1.000
_cell.length_c   1.000
_cell.angle_alpha   90.00
_cell.angle_beta   90.00
_cell.angle_gamma   90.00
#
_symmetry.space_group_name_H-M   'P 1'
#
loop_
_entity.id
_entity.type
_entity.pdbx_description
1 polymer ?
#
loop_
_entity_poly.entity_id
_entity_poly.type
_entity_poly.pdbx_seq_one_letter_code
_entity_poly.pdbx_strand_id
1 'polypeptide(L)'
;MATTVAEIAAEAFTAVAAEITDAIQSATISYDTQGAYNATTGTYATTTTTLTGRSVVDQVTPARDIFPDYVIGPRDEMVLLEGFTTVPKETWTLTFSGKDHTIMAVQDIVSAGTLFYVIVRRK
;
A
#
# COMPACT_ATOMS: atom_id res chain seq x y z
N MET A 1 -19.91 -19.52 -8.87
CA MET A 1 -19.12 -18.31 -8.53
C MET A 1 -17.66 -18.67 -8.78
N ALA A 2 -16.91 -17.82 -9.49
CA ALA A 2 -15.50 -18.08 -9.76
C ALA A 2 -14.68 -17.54 -8.58
N THR A 3 -13.67 -18.28 -8.14
CA THR A 3 -12.70 -17.81 -7.13
C THR A 3 -12.00 -16.56 -7.65
N THR A 4 -12.01 -15.51 -6.85
CA THR A 4 -11.41 -14.22 -7.19
C THR A 4 -9.92 -14.20 -6.85
N VAL A 5 -9.15 -13.33 -7.52
CA VAL A 5 -7.73 -13.10 -7.19
C VAL A 5 -7.58 -12.62 -5.74
N ALA A 6 -8.54 -11.83 -5.23
CA ALA A 6 -8.59 -11.38 -3.85
C ALA A 6 -8.67 -12.56 -2.86
N GLU A 7 -9.53 -13.55 -3.11
CA GLU A 7 -9.67 -14.74 -2.25
C GLU A 7 -8.40 -15.60 -2.29
N ILE A 8 -7.81 -15.80 -3.48
CA ILE A 8 -6.56 -16.56 -3.64
C ILE A 8 -5.42 -15.88 -2.89
N ALA A 9 -5.29 -14.56 -3.03
CA ALA A 9 -4.26 -13.79 -2.34
C ALA A 9 -4.44 -13.84 -0.82
N ALA A 10 -5.68 -13.70 -0.33
CA ALA A 10 -5.96 -13.76 1.09
C ALA A 10 -5.61 -15.12 1.69
N GLU A 11 -5.91 -16.22 0.98
CA GLU A 11 -5.54 -17.57 1.37
C GLU A 11 -4.01 -17.76 1.38
N ALA A 12 -3.34 -17.35 0.30
CA ALA A 12 -1.88 -17.46 0.19
C ALA A 12 -1.15 -16.65 1.28
N PHE A 13 -1.56 -15.41 1.54
CA PHE A 13 -0.99 -14.59 2.61
C PHE A 13 -1.21 -15.23 3.98
N THR A 14 -2.37 -15.86 4.21
CA THR A 14 -2.67 -16.52 5.48
C THR A 14 -1.82 -17.77 5.67
N ALA A 15 -1.67 -18.59 4.63
CA ALA A 15 -0.82 -19.77 4.66
C ALA A 15 0.65 -19.43 4.91
N VAL A 16 1.20 -18.46 4.16
CA VAL A 16 2.59 -18.04 4.30
C VAL A 16 2.84 -17.41 5.67
N ALA A 17 1.94 -16.58 6.19
CA ALA A 17 2.10 -15.95 7.50
C ALA A 17 2.12 -16.97 8.65
N ALA A 18 1.45 -18.12 8.48
CA ALA A 18 1.44 -19.20 9.46
C ALA A 18 2.77 -19.99 9.47
N GLU A 19 3.48 -20.03 8.35
CA GLU A 19 4.73 -20.79 8.19
C GLU A 19 5.97 -19.91 8.39
N ILE A 20 5.95 -18.68 7.87
CA ILE A 20 7.05 -17.71 7.88
C ILE A 20 6.56 -16.43 8.54
N THR A 21 6.72 -16.36 9.87
CA THR A 21 6.08 -15.36 10.72
C THR A 21 6.54 -13.91 10.48
N ASP A 22 7.67 -13.71 9.82
CA ASP A 22 8.27 -12.39 9.57
C ASP A 22 8.19 -11.94 8.11
N ALA A 23 7.79 -12.82 7.19
CA ALA A 23 7.66 -12.47 5.77
C ALA A 23 6.49 -11.52 5.51
N ILE A 24 5.36 -11.74 6.19
CA ILE A 24 4.14 -10.95 6.04
C ILE A 24 3.95 -10.07 7.26
N GLN A 25 3.97 -8.77 7.04
CA GLN A 25 3.90 -7.76 8.08
C GLN A 25 2.53 -7.10 8.07
N SER A 26 2.00 -6.81 9.26
CA SER A 26 0.87 -5.89 9.38
C SER A 26 1.26 -4.53 8.83
N ALA A 27 0.33 -3.90 8.11
CA ALA A 27 0.54 -2.62 7.48
C ALA A 27 -0.66 -1.70 7.66
N THR A 28 -0.39 -0.41 7.72
CA THR A 28 -1.42 0.62 7.71
C THR A 28 -1.15 1.64 6.63
N ILE A 29 -2.21 2.15 6.01
CA ILE A 29 -2.15 3.29 5.10
C ILE A 29 -2.90 4.44 5.73
N SER A 30 -2.22 5.57 5.89
CA SER A 30 -2.82 6.80 6.41
C SER A 30 -2.75 7.93 5.40
N TYR A 31 -3.86 8.63 5.24
CA TYR A 31 -3.96 9.82 4.40
C TYR A 31 -4.92 10.83 5.00
N ASP A 32 -4.64 12.09 4.70
CA ASP A 32 -5.44 13.21 5.12
C ASP A 32 -6.38 13.66 4.02
N THR A 33 -7.61 13.98 4.40
CA THR A 33 -8.59 14.62 3.53
C THR A 33 -8.87 16.03 4.02
N GLN A 34 -8.74 16.99 3.10
CA GLN A 34 -9.04 18.38 3.38
C GLN A 34 -10.54 18.62 3.24
N GLY A 35 -11.17 19.11 4.30
CA GLY A 35 -12.57 19.50 4.33
C GLY A 35 -12.82 20.86 3.65
N ALA A 36 -14.03 21.39 3.82
CA ALA A 36 -14.37 22.71 3.30
C ALA A 36 -13.61 23.84 4.02
N TYR A 37 -13.38 24.96 3.32
CA TYR A 37 -12.79 26.16 3.90
C TYR A 37 -13.74 26.78 4.94
N ASN A 38 -13.22 27.06 6.14
CA ASN A 38 -13.93 27.81 7.16
C ASN A 38 -13.49 29.28 7.13
N ALA A 39 -14.35 30.16 6.61
CA ALA A 39 -14.06 31.59 6.50
C ALA A 39 -13.96 32.32 7.85
N THR A 40 -14.57 31.79 8.92
CA THR A 40 -14.52 32.40 10.26
C THR A 40 -13.17 32.18 10.92
N THR A 41 -12.59 30.99 10.77
CA THR A 41 -11.30 30.63 11.41
C THR A 41 -10.12 30.75 10.45
N GLY A 42 -10.36 30.94 9.15
CA GLY A 42 -9.31 30.99 8.14
C GLY A 42 -8.59 29.65 7.92
N THR A 43 -9.24 28.53 8.22
CA THR A 43 -8.61 27.19 8.21
C THR A 43 -9.42 26.17 7.42
N TYR A 44 -8.77 25.07 7.08
CA TYR A 44 -9.42 23.86 6.57
C TYR A 44 -9.37 22.79 7.65
N ALA A 45 -10.49 22.12 7.89
CA ALA A 45 -10.48 20.92 8.72
C ALA A 45 -9.76 19.79 7.97
N THR A 46 -8.91 19.05 8.66
CA THR A 46 -8.24 17.87 8.11
C THR A 46 -8.77 16.64 8.81
N THR A 47 -9.16 15.62 8.04
CA THR A 47 -9.57 14.31 8.58
C THR A 47 -8.60 13.24 8.12
N THR A 48 -7.89 12.64 9.07
CA THR A 48 -7.02 11.50 8.83
C THR A 48 -7.83 10.22 8.74
N THR A 49 -7.65 9.47 7.66
CA THR A 49 -8.19 8.12 7.50
C THR A 49 -7.06 7.11 7.59
N THR A 50 -7.28 6.03 8.33
CA THR A 50 -6.33 4.91 8.44
C THR A 50 -6.98 3.62 7.98
N LEU A 51 -6.34 2.97 7.02
CA LEU A 51 -6.70 1.67 6.49
C LEU A 51 -5.71 0.63 7.02
N THR A 52 -6.17 -0.60 7.20
CA THR A 52 -5.35 -1.73 7.69
C THR A 52 -5.27 -2.80 6.64
N GLY A 53 -4.11 -3.45 6.54
CA GLY A 53 -3.89 -4.57 5.64
C GLY A 53 -2.59 -5.29 5.97
N ARG A 54 -2.05 -5.99 4.98
CA ARG A 54 -0.81 -6.76 5.07
C ARG A 54 0.16 -6.31 3.99
N SER A 55 1.45 -6.51 4.25
CA SER A 55 2.53 -6.16 3.32
C SER A 55 3.59 -7.26 3.29
N VAL A 56 4.20 -7.43 2.13
CA VAL A 56 5.44 -8.20 1.95
C VAL A 56 6.40 -7.37 1.09
N VAL A 57 7.64 -7.28 1.54
CA VAL A 57 8.69 -6.55 0.81
C VAL A 57 9.21 -7.45 -0.31
N ASP A 58 9.18 -6.96 -1.53
CA ASP A 58 9.81 -7.65 -2.65
C ASP A 58 11.32 -7.34 -2.65
N GLN A 59 12.13 -8.39 -2.53
CA GLN A 59 13.59 -8.29 -2.48
C GLN A 59 14.24 -8.30 -3.86
N VAL A 60 13.48 -8.59 -4.93
CA VAL A 60 13.97 -8.62 -6.30
C VAL A 60 13.41 -7.40 -7.03
N THR A 61 14.21 -6.78 -7.90
CA THR A 61 13.78 -5.58 -8.62
C THR A 61 13.45 -5.86 -10.09
N PRO A 62 12.26 -6.42 -10.44
CA PRO A 62 11.68 -6.31 -11.78
C PRO A 62 10.71 -5.12 -11.87
N ALA A 63 10.99 -4.02 -11.18
CA ALA A 63 10.06 -2.89 -11.09
C ALA A 63 9.87 -2.12 -12.42
N ARG A 64 10.77 -2.25 -13.41
CA ARG A 64 10.56 -1.66 -14.76
C ARG A 64 9.43 -2.32 -15.55
N ASP A 65 9.17 -3.62 -15.32
CA ASP A 65 8.11 -4.34 -16.03
C ASP A 65 6.73 -4.04 -15.43
N ILE A 66 6.70 -3.71 -14.13
CA ILE A 66 5.48 -3.40 -13.38
C ILE A 66 5.17 -1.89 -13.45
N PHE A 67 6.19 -1.04 -13.39
CA PHE A 67 6.10 0.41 -13.42
C PHE A 67 6.99 0.99 -14.54
N PRO A 68 6.56 0.91 -15.81
CA PRO A 68 7.40 1.27 -16.96
C PRO A 68 7.81 2.75 -16.98
N ASP A 69 6.93 3.63 -16.48
CA ASP A 69 7.14 5.08 -16.47
C ASP A 69 7.83 5.59 -15.19
N TYR A 70 8.03 4.73 -14.19
CA TYR A 70 8.63 5.12 -12.92
C TYR A 70 10.14 4.92 -12.94
N VAL A 71 10.89 5.98 -12.62
CA VAL A 71 12.36 5.92 -12.48
C VAL A 71 12.72 5.56 -11.04
N ILE A 72 13.17 4.32 -10.86
CA ILE A 72 13.54 3.77 -9.54
C ILE A 72 14.77 4.49 -8.97
N GLY A 73 14.62 5.05 -7.79
CA GLY A 73 15.71 5.62 -7.00
C GLY A 73 16.37 4.61 -6.06
N PRO A 74 17.58 4.91 -5.55
CA PRO A 74 18.34 4.00 -4.66
C PRO A 74 17.72 3.82 -3.25
N ARG A 75 16.63 4.54 -2.94
CA ARG A 75 15.92 4.47 -1.65
C ARG A 75 14.49 3.93 -1.81
N ASP A 76 14.16 3.48 -3.00
CA ASP A 76 12.84 2.96 -3.32
C ASP A 76 12.82 1.47 -3.08
N GLU A 77 11.75 0.99 -2.46
CA GLU A 77 11.48 -0.42 -2.20
C GLU A 77 10.16 -0.79 -2.85
N MET A 78 10.05 -2.02 -3.35
CA MET A 78 8.80 -2.54 -3.88
C MET A 78 8.11 -3.38 -2.82
N VAL A 79 6.81 -3.18 -2.67
CA VAL A 79 6.01 -3.85 -1.64
C VAL A 79 4.73 -4.36 -2.29
N LEU A 80 4.38 -5.61 -2.01
CA LEU A 80 3.08 -6.17 -2.34
C LEU A 80 2.15 -5.98 -1.13
N LEU A 81 0.99 -5.38 -1.37
CA LEU A 81 -0.02 -5.07 -0.37
C LEU A 81 -1.25 -5.94 -0.58
N GLU A 82 -1.83 -6.42 0.50
CA GLU A 82 -3.06 -7.21 0.49
C GLU A 82 -4.04 -6.72 1.57
N GLY A 83 -5.34 -6.84 1.29
CA GLY A 83 -6.41 -6.63 2.27
C GLY A 83 -6.87 -5.19 2.43
N PHE A 84 -6.27 -4.24 1.70
CA PHE A 84 -6.73 -2.86 1.67
C PHE A 84 -7.96 -2.74 0.76
N THR A 85 -9.05 -2.17 1.26
CA THR A 85 -10.33 -2.05 0.52
C THR A 85 -10.42 -0.83 -0.38
N THR A 86 -9.37 0.00 -0.39
CA THR A 86 -9.25 1.21 -1.21
C THR A 86 -7.93 1.14 -1.96
N VAL A 87 -7.97 1.46 -3.25
CA VAL A 87 -6.75 1.59 -4.06
C VAL A 87 -5.88 2.69 -3.44
N PRO A 88 -4.66 2.36 -2.98
CA PRO A 88 -3.74 3.35 -2.45
C PRO A 88 -3.42 4.42 -3.48
N LYS A 89 -3.05 5.62 -3.02
CA LYS A 89 -2.63 6.70 -3.92
C LYS A 89 -1.20 7.13 -3.59
N GLU A 90 -0.54 7.70 -4.59
CA GLU A 90 0.74 8.38 -4.40
C GLU A 90 0.62 9.45 -3.30
N THR A 91 1.73 9.73 -2.62
CA THR A 91 1.86 10.63 -1.48
C THR A 91 1.22 10.17 -0.17
N TRP A 92 0.40 9.11 -0.18
CA TRP A 92 -0.12 8.52 1.05
C TRP A 92 0.99 7.85 1.85
N THR A 93 0.77 7.70 3.16
CA THR A 93 1.76 7.11 4.07
C THR A 93 1.45 5.64 4.27
N LEU A 94 2.40 4.77 3.92
CA LEU A 94 2.36 3.35 4.26
C LEU A 94 3.29 3.10 5.46
N THR A 95 2.76 2.49 6.50
CA THR A 95 3.52 2.08 7.69
C THR A 95 3.53 0.56 7.79
N PHE A 96 4.72 -0.03 7.83
CA PHE A 96 4.94 -1.46 8.11
C PHE A 96 6.30 -1.61 8.80
N SER A 97 6.53 -2.69 9.53
CA SER A 97 7.77 -2.88 10.31
C SER A 97 8.07 -1.74 11.30
N GLY A 98 7.04 -1.01 11.75
CA GLY A 98 7.19 0.19 12.59
C GLY A 98 7.89 1.38 11.89
N LYS A 99 7.94 1.39 10.56
CA LYS A 99 8.57 2.45 9.75
C LYS A 99 7.56 3.07 8.78
N ASP A 100 7.66 4.38 8.63
CA ASP A 100 6.84 5.13 7.69
C ASP A 100 7.53 5.27 6.32
N HIS A 101 6.73 5.05 5.28
CA HIS A 101 7.13 5.20 3.91
C HIS A 101 6.08 6.03 3.16
N THR A 102 6.53 6.79 2.16
CA THR A 102 5.66 7.48 1.22
C THR A 102 5.42 6.56 0.03
N ILE A 103 4.16 6.42 -0.39
CA ILE A 103 3.80 5.70 -1.61
C ILE A 103 4.17 6.57 -2.81
N MET A 104 4.98 6.02 -3.72
CA MET A 104 5.53 6.71 -4.89
C MET A 104 4.86 6.29 -6.19
N ALA A 105 4.38 5.04 -6.27
CA ALA A 105 3.63 4.50 -7.39
C ALA A 105 2.76 3.34 -6.92
N VAL A 106 1.65 3.09 -7.61
CA VAL A 106 0.67 2.03 -7.27
C VAL A 106 0.21 1.32 -8.53
N GLN A 107 0.17 0.00 -8.51
CA GLN A 107 -0.36 -0.86 -9.57
C GLN A 107 -1.34 -1.86 -8.95
N ASP A 108 -2.60 -1.83 -9.39
CA ASP A 108 -3.61 -2.82 -9.04
C ASP A 108 -3.37 -4.12 -9.82
N ILE A 109 -3.33 -5.24 -9.12
CA ILE A 109 -3.06 -6.54 -9.71
C ILE A 109 -4.36 -7.12 -10.24
N VAL A 110 -4.50 -7.16 -11.57
CA VAL A 110 -5.67 -7.71 -12.28
C VAL A 110 -6.98 -7.01 -11.85
N SER A 111 -6.91 -5.75 -11.45
CA SER A 111 -8.06 -4.99 -10.94
C SER A 111 -8.76 -5.70 -9.78
N ALA A 112 -8.00 -6.39 -8.93
CA ALA A 112 -8.54 -7.12 -7.79
C ALA A 112 -9.11 -6.19 -6.72
N GLY A 113 -8.65 -4.93 -6.68
CA GLY A 113 -9.14 -3.93 -5.73
C GLY A 113 -8.73 -4.17 -4.27
N THR A 114 -7.95 -5.22 -4.01
CA THR A 114 -7.42 -5.57 -2.68
C THR A 114 -5.98 -6.05 -2.69
N LEU A 115 -5.37 -6.19 -3.88
CA LEU A 115 -4.00 -6.67 -4.07
C LEU A 115 -3.24 -5.68 -4.95
N PHE A 116 -2.16 -5.11 -4.43
CA PHE A 116 -1.46 -4.01 -5.08
C PHE A 116 0.05 -4.19 -5.03
N TYR A 117 0.74 -3.92 -6.13
CA TYR A 117 2.15 -3.55 -6.07
C TYR A 117 2.26 -2.06 -5.79
N VAL A 118 3.17 -1.68 -4.90
CA VAL A 118 3.51 -0.29 -4.66
C VAL A 118 5.02 -0.10 -4.66
N ILE A 119 5.46 1.06 -5.13
CA ILE A 119 6.80 1.56 -4.85
C ILE A 119 6.68 2.48 -3.65
N VAL A 120 7.53 2.27 -2.65
CA VAL A 120 7.58 3.12 -1.47
C VAL A 120 8.97 3.69 -1.25
N ARG A 121 9.02 4.85 -0.61
CA ARG A 121 10.26 5.50 -0.20
C ARG A 121 10.21 5.81 1.28
N ARG A 122 11.24 5.40 2.01
CA ARG A 122 11.33 5.68 3.45
C ARG A 122 11.37 7.18 3.72
N LYS A 123 10.59 7.61 4.73
CA LYS A 123 10.61 9.01 5.22
C LYS A 123 11.86 9.29 6.05
#